data_AF-A0A7S0KWM3-F1
#
_entry.id   AF-A0A7S0KWM3-F1
#
_cell.length_a   1.000
_cell.length_b   1.000
_cell.length_c   1.000
_cell.angle_alpha   90.00
_cell.angle_beta   90.00
_cell.angle_gamma   90.00
#
_symmetry.space_group_name_H-M   'P 1'
#
loop_
_entity.id
_entity.type
_entity.pdbx_description
1 polymer ?
#
loop_
_entity_poly.entity_id
_entity_poly.type
_entity_poly.pdbx_seq_one_letter_code
_entity_poly.pdbx_strand_id
1 'polypeptide(L)'
;IGRGKTDDEDTFPNILEPTRIATLKGVSIAKVCGGSAAAHCMAIAADGRVFTWGRNETGQLGLGDVDNRAAPTEVKALAGIKVVDGSCGKSHTVVVTADGNAYAWGSNKHGQLGVGSIARTKPKEDDNRLVPVQC
;
A
#
# COMPACT_ATOMS: atom_id res chain seq x y z
N ILE A 1 6.66 -1.39 47.97
CA ILE A 1 7.79 -1.50 47.02
C ILE A 1 7.17 -1.84 45.66
N GLY A 2 7.03 -0.83 44.81
CA GLY A 2 6.36 -0.95 43.53
C GLY A 2 7.16 -1.79 42.55
N ARG A 3 6.46 -2.58 41.74
CA ARG A 3 6.93 -2.92 40.40
C ARG A 3 6.05 -2.14 39.44
N GLY A 4 6.65 -1.11 38.87
CA GLY A 4 6.04 -0.30 37.82
C GLY A 4 5.65 -1.19 36.66
N LYS A 5 4.44 -0.95 36.14
CA LYS A 5 4.12 -1.31 34.76
C LYS A 5 4.98 -0.39 33.91
N THR A 6 5.99 -0.96 33.28
CA THR A 6 6.77 -0.31 32.24
C THR A 6 5.88 -0.18 31.01
N ASP A 7 5.79 1.07 30.58
CA ASP A 7 5.64 1.53 29.22
C ASP A 7 4.25 1.37 28.61
N ASP A 8 3.57 2.51 28.55
CA ASP A 8 2.46 2.81 27.64
C ASP A 8 2.87 2.49 26.20
N GLU A 9 2.76 1.22 25.78
CA GLU A 9 2.58 0.93 24.36
C GLU A 9 1.23 1.50 23.98
N ASP A 10 1.23 2.47 23.06
CA ASP A 10 0.05 3.02 22.38
C ASP A 10 -0.88 1.89 21.95
N THR A 11 -1.77 1.49 22.85
CA THR A 11 -2.66 0.34 22.64
C THR A 11 -3.79 0.87 21.79
N PHE A 12 -3.62 0.83 20.47
CA PHE A 12 -4.70 1.14 19.54
C PHE A 12 -5.87 0.20 19.85
N PRO A 13 -7.00 0.71 20.37
CA PRO A 13 -8.07 -0.15 20.83
C PRO A 13 -8.73 -0.86 19.64
N ASN A 14 -9.13 -2.11 19.85
CA ASN A 14 -9.88 -2.85 18.84
C ASN A 14 -11.19 -2.12 18.51
N ILE A 15 -11.46 -1.92 17.22
CA ILE A 15 -12.74 -1.42 16.73
C ILE A 15 -13.62 -2.63 16.44
N LEU A 16 -14.61 -2.88 17.31
CA LEU A 16 -15.46 -4.08 17.26
C LEU A 16 -16.69 -3.91 16.37
N GLU A 17 -17.06 -2.68 16.06
CA GLU A 17 -18.23 -2.35 15.25
C GLU A 17 -17.82 -1.80 13.88
N PRO A 18 -18.58 -2.08 12.80
CA PRO A 18 -18.35 -1.48 11.49
C PRO A 18 -18.28 0.06 11.58
N THR A 19 -17.08 0.60 11.42
CA THR A 19 -16.82 2.03 11.59
C THR A 19 -16.44 2.65 10.26
N ARG A 20 -17.13 3.73 9.89
CA ARG A 20 -16.84 4.44 8.64
C ARG A 20 -15.46 5.09 8.72
N ILE A 21 -14.64 4.87 7.70
CA ILE A 21 -13.33 5.53 7.58
C ILE A 21 -13.54 7.00 7.19
N ALA A 22 -13.51 7.89 8.18
CA ALA A 22 -13.87 9.30 8.02
C ALA A 22 -12.97 10.04 7.01
N THR A 23 -11.70 9.65 6.88
CA THR A 23 -10.74 10.27 5.95
C THR A 23 -11.03 9.97 4.47
N LEU A 24 -11.86 8.96 4.17
CA LEU A 24 -12.34 8.67 2.82
C LEU A 24 -13.73 9.28 2.54
N LYS A 25 -14.26 10.11 3.43
CA LYS A 25 -15.55 10.78 3.20
C LYS A 25 -15.47 11.64 1.93
N GLY A 26 -16.44 11.44 1.04
CA GLY A 26 -16.50 12.14 -0.25
C GLY A 26 -15.70 11.48 -1.37
N VAL A 27 -14.94 10.44 -1.08
CA VAL A 27 -14.32 9.58 -2.10
C VAL A 27 -15.28 8.43 -2.41
N SER A 28 -15.66 8.29 -3.68
CA SER A 28 -16.44 7.12 -4.13
C SER A 28 -15.50 5.93 -4.29
N ILE A 29 -15.59 4.94 -3.40
CA ILE A 29 -14.72 3.76 -3.42
C ILE A 29 -15.35 2.68 -4.31
N ALA A 30 -14.58 2.21 -5.29
CA ALA A 30 -14.99 1.17 -6.24
C ALA A 30 -14.50 -0.22 -5.83
N LYS A 31 -13.29 -0.32 -5.27
CA LYS A 31 -12.67 -1.59 -4.84
C LYS A 31 -11.87 -1.42 -3.56
N VAL A 32 -11.70 -2.52 -2.83
CA VAL A 32 -10.85 -2.60 -1.63
C VAL A 32 -10.06 -3.91 -1.65
N CYS A 33 -8.84 -3.91 -1.12
CA CYS A 33 -8.10 -5.12 -0.77
C CYS A 33 -7.48 -5.03 0.61
N GLY A 34 -7.26 -6.19 1.24
CA GLY A 34 -6.59 -6.32 2.52
C GLY A 34 -5.62 -7.51 2.49
N GLY A 35 -4.35 -7.25 2.83
CA GLY A 35 -3.32 -8.28 2.91
C GLY A 35 -3.43 -9.04 4.24
N SER A 36 -4.05 -10.22 4.22
CA SER A 36 -4.36 -11.04 5.41
C SER A 36 -3.15 -11.27 6.35
N ALA A 37 -1.94 -11.40 5.81
CA ALA A 37 -0.74 -11.73 6.59
C ALA A 37 0.14 -10.52 6.99
N ALA A 38 -0.18 -9.30 6.55
CA ALA A 38 0.63 -8.13 6.90
C ALA A 38 -0.14 -6.87 7.24
N ALA A 39 -1.47 -6.96 7.38
CA ALA A 39 -2.25 -5.86 7.93
C ALA A 39 -2.02 -4.53 7.19
N HIS A 40 -1.94 -4.59 5.86
CA HIS A 40 -2.07 -3.41 5.01
C HIS A 40 -3.32 -3.55 4.15
N CYS A 41 -3.93 -2.41 3.86
CA CYS A 41 -5.15 -2.30 3.11
C CYS A 41 -4.96 -1.29 1.99
N MET A 42 -5.76 -1.45 0.95
CA MET A 42 -5.84 -0.52 -0.16
C MET A 42 -7.31 -0.28 -0.52
N ALA A 43 -7.62 0.94 -0.96
CA ALA A 43 -8.88 1.29 -1.59
C ALA A 43 -8.60 1.95 -2.93
N ILE A 44 -9.38 1.59 -3.94
CA ILE A 44 -9.36 2.20 -5.28
C ILE A 44 -10.65 2.99 -5.43
N ALA A 45 -10.51 4.30 -5.66
CA ALA A 45 -11.62 5.19 -5.93
C ALA A 45 -12.16 5.00 -7.36
N ALA A 46 -13.42 5.36 -7.60
CA ALA A 46 -14.06 5.27 -8.91
C ALA A 46 -13.37 6.15 -9.98
N ASP A 47 -12.68 7.21 -9.56
CA ASP A 47 -11.86 8.05 -10.42
C ASP A 47 -10.46 7.47 -10.70
N GLY A 48 -10.11 6.33 -10.09
CA GLY A 48 -8.85 5.62 -10.26
C GLY A 48 -7.76 5.98 -9.26
N ARG A 49 -8.02 6.87 -8.29
CA ARG A 49 -7.06 7.15 -7.21
C ARG A 49 -6.90 5.95 -6.28
N VAL A 50 -5.69 5.76 -5.78
CA VAL A 50 -5.33 4.67 -4.86
C VAL A 50 -4.98 5.22 -3.49
N PHE A 51 -5.57 4.63 -2.46
CA PHE A 51 -5.29 4.93 -1.05
C PHE A 51 -4.80 3.68 -0.35
N THR A 52 -3.75 3.78 0.45
CA THR A 52 -3.18 2.65 1.20
C THR A 52 -2.98 3.02 2.67
N TRP A 53 -3.12 2.04 3.56
CA TRP A 53 -2.85 2.20 5.00
C TRP A 53 -2.49 0.86 5.65
N GLY A 54 -2.04 0.93 6.91
CA GLY A 54 -1.59 -0.20 7.71
C GLY A 54 -0.07 -0.33 7.74
N ARG A 55 0.43 -1.58 7.79
CA ARG A 55 1.87 -1.91 7.90
C ARG A 55 2.64 -1.53 6.63
N ASN A 56 3.84 -0.96 6.78
CA ASN A 56 4.65 -0.48 5.65
C ASN A 56 6.15 -0.86 5.70
N GLU A 57 6.56 -1.83 6.51
CA GLU A 57 7.98 -2.17 6.73
C GLU A 57 8.81 -2.51 5.47
N THR A 58 8.14 -2.84 4.35
CA THR A 58 8.80 -3.14 3.07
C THR A 58 8.45 -2.14 1.97
N GLY A 59 7.76 -1.05 2.32
CA GLY A 59 7.28 -0.04 1.37
C GLY A 59 6.00 -0.46 0.64
N GLN A 60 5.24 -1.45 1.15
CA GLN A 60 4.02 -1.97 0.51
C GLN A 60 2.86 -0.97 0.41
N LEU A 61 2.96 0.19 1.07
CA LEU A 61 2.02 1.31 0.88
C LEU A 61 2.37 2.18 -0.34
N GLY A 62 3.60 2.12 -0.87
CA GLY A 62 3.97 2.89 -2.08
C GLY A 62 4.09 4.40 -1.84
N LEU A 63 4.31 4.83 -0.59
CA LEU A 63 4.33 6.23 -0.18
C LEU A 63 5.73 6.87 -0.23
N GLY A 64 6.75 6.14 -0.69
CA GLY A 64 8.15 6.61 -0.75
C GLY A 64 8.96 6.39 0.53
N ASP A 65 8.37 5.76 1.54
CA ASP A 65 9.00 5.43 2.83
C ASP A 65 8.55 4.05 3.34
N VAL A 66 8.96 3.70 4.56
CA VAL A 66 8.62 2.44 5.24
C VAL A 66 7.81 2.64 6.53
N ASP A 67 7.19 3.81 6.70
CA ASP A 67 6.45 4.17 7.92
C ASP A 67 5.01 3.65 7.87
N ASN A 68 4.53 3.08 8.98
CA ASN A 68 3.16 2.61 9.08
C ASN A 68 2.17 3.79 9.01
N ARG A 69 1.02 3.62 8.35
CA ARG A 69 -0.04 4.63 8.30
C ARG A 69 -1.31 4.13 8.96
N ALA A 70 -1.77 4.78 10.02
CA ALA A 70 -3.03 4.43 10.67
C ALA A 70 -4.28 4.85 9.86
N ALA A 71 -4.12 5.72 8.86
CA ALA A 71 -5.20 6.24 8.04
C ALA A 71 -4.89 6.10 6.54
N PRO A 72 -5.92 5.94 5.68
CA PRO A 72 -5.78 5.97 4.23
C PRO A 72 -4.96 7.18 3.78
N THR A 73 -3.88 6.89 3.06
CA THR A 73 -3.00 7.89 2.47
C THR A 73 -2.95 7.66 0.97
N GLU A 74 -3.10 8.72 0.19
CA GLU A 74 -3.09 8.65 -1.27
C GLU A 74 -1.69 8.30 -1.80
N VAL A 75 -1.63 7.33 -2.71
CA VAL A 75 -0.40 6.93 -3.41
C VAL A 75 -0.13 7.91 -4.55
N LYS A 76 0.42 9.07 -4.21
CA LYS A 76 0.67 10.17 -5.17
C LYS A 76 1.58 9.81 -6.34
N ALA A 77 2.40 8.76 -6.20
CA ALA A 77 3.20 8.22 -7.29
C ALA A 77 2.35 7.73 -8.47
N LEU A 78 1.07 7.44 -8.26
CA LEU A 78 0.11 7.04 -9.29
C LEU A 78 -0.79 8.20 -9.77
N ALA A 79 -0.46 9.46 -9.44
CA ALA A 79 -1.23 10.60 -9.89
C ALA A 79 -1.30 10.66 -11.43
N GLY A 80 -2.51 10.85 -11.97
CA GLY A 80 -2.76 10.84 -13.41
C GLY A 80 -2.89 9.44 -14.04
N ILE A 81 -2.65 8.37 -13.27
CA ILE A 81 -2.82 6.99 -13.72
C ILE A 81 -4.16 6.47 -13.21
N LYS A 82 -5.05 6.05 -14.13
CA LYS A 82 -6.36 5.50 -13.75
C LYS A 82 -6.24 4.02 -13.37
N VAL A 83 -6.17 3.73 -12.08
CA VAL A 83 -6.17 2.34 -11.58
C VAL A 83 -7.59 1.77 -11.58
N VAL A 84 -7.75 0.53 -12.06
CA VAL A 84 -9.06 -0.14 -12.18
C VAL A 84 -9.15 -1.45 -11.41
N ASP A 85 -8.01 -2.05 -11.04
CA ASP A 85 -7.98 -3.20 -10.14
C ASP A 85 -6.68 -3.27 -9.34
N GLY A 86 -6.68 -4.10 -8.29
CA GLY A 86 -5.46 -4.40 -7.57
C GLY A 86 -5.63 -5.48 -6.51
N SER A 87 -4.48 -5.95 -6.02
CA SER A 87 -4.39 -7.01 -5.02
C SER A 87 -3.32 -6.69 -3.99
N CYS A 88 -3.59 -7.09 -2.76
CA CYS A 88 -2.74 -6.91 -1.60
C CYS A 88 -2.14 -8.27 -1.23
N GLY A 89 -0.84 -8.46 -1.46
CA GLY A 89 -0.12 -9.67 -1.08
C GLY A 89 0.32 -9.67 0.39
N LYS A 90 1.25 -10.56 0.76
CA LYS A 90 1.80 -10.54 2.13
C LYS A 90 2.61 -9.29 2.41
N SER A 91 3.39 -8.74 1.49
CA SER A 91 4.14 -7.50 1.77
C SER A 91 4.41 -6.76 0.47
N HIS A 92 3.51 -6.91 -0.49
CA HIS A 92 3.60 -6.27 -1.79
C HIS A 92 2.19 -5.97 -2.27
N THR A 93 2.09 -5.01 -3.16
CA THR A 93 0.83 -4.57 -3.76
C THR A 93 1.02 -4.59 -5.26
N VAL A 94 -0.03 -5.00 -5.98
CA VAL A 94 -0.08 -4.98 -7.44
C VAL A 94 -1.36 -4.29 -7.86
N VAL A 95 -1.28 -3.44 -8.88
CA VAL A 95 -2.44 -2.77 -9.48
C VAL A 95 -2.36 -2.86 -10.99
N VAL A 96 -3.53 -2.78 -11.63
CA VAL A 96 -3.67 -2.68 -13.08
C VAL A 96 -4.44 -1.41 -13.44
N THR A 97 -4.04 -0.76 -14.52
CA THR A 97 -4.64 0.49 -14.99
C THR A 97 -5.68 0.24 -16.07
N ALA A 98 -6.49 1.26 -16.34
CA ALA A 98 -7.47 1.23 -17.43
C ALA A 98 -6.81 0.96 -18.80
N ASP A 99 -5.54 1.33 -18.94
CA ASP A 99 -4.77 1.21 -20.17
C ASP A 99 -4.09 -0.16 -20.29
N GLY A 100 -4.34 -1.08 -19.35
CA GLY A 100 -3.79 -2.43 -19.33
C GLY A 100 -2.36 -2.54 -18.76
N ASN A 101 -1.81 -1.47 -18.18
CA ASN A 101 -0.48 -1.50 -17.56
C ASN A 101 -0.56 -2.02 -16.13
N ALA A 102 0.46 -2.76 -15.70
CA ALA A 102 0.58 -3.26 -14.32
C ALA A 102 1.74 -2.59 -13.57
N TYR A 103 1.50 -2.29 -12.30
CA TYR A 103 2.49 -1.73 -11.37
C TYR A 103 2.53 -2.56 -10.10
N ALA A 104 3.73 -2.78 -9.57
CA ALA A 104 3.93 -3.53 -8.33
C ALA A 104 4.95 -2.83 -7.43
N TRP A 105 4.73 -2.89 -6.11
CA TRP A 105 5.65 -2.32 -5.11
C TRP A 105 5.64 -3.10 -3.79
N GLY A 106 6.64 -2.84 -2.94
CA GLY A 106 6.83 -3.50 -1.65
C GLY A 106 8.00 -4.50 -1.65
N SER A 107 7.86 -5.57 -0.87
CA SER A 107 8.82 -6.65 -0.77
C SER A 107 9.04 -7.35 -2.10
N ASN A 108 10.31 -7.55 -2.46
CA ASN A 108 10.73 -8.31 -3.63
C ASN A 108 11.61 -9.52 -3.28
N LYS A 109 11.56 -9.98 -2.02
CA LYS A 109 12.44 -11.05 -1.50
C LYS A 109 12.36 -12.37 -2.27
N HIS A 110 11.27 -12.60 -2.99
CA HIS A 110 10.96 -13.80 -3.77
C HIS A 110 10.69 -13.48 -5.25
N GLY A 111 10.99 -12.26 -5.72
CA GLY A 111 10.69 -11.85 -7.10
C GLY A 111 9.21 -11.51 -7.34
N GLN A 112 8.42 -11.36 -6.28
CA GLN A 112 6.97 -11.16 -6.36
C GLN A 112 6.55 -9.84 -7.04
N LEU A 113 7.49 -8.93 -7.32
CA LEU A 113 7.21 -7.71 -8.10
C LEU A 113 7.26 -7.95 -9.61
N GLY A 114 7.79 -9.09 -10.08
CA GLY A 114 7.85 -9.41 -11.51
C GLY A 114 8.84 -8.57 -12.33
N VAL A 115 9.72 -7.78 -11.70
CA VAL A 115 10.67 -6.86 -12.37
C VAL A 115 11.95 -7.53 -12.88
N GLY A 116 11.95 -8.85 -13.10
CA GLY A 116 13.10 -9.60 -13.64
C GLY A 116 14.32 -9.70 -12.71
N SER A 117 14.23 -9.25 -11.46
CA SER A 117 15.29 -9.40 -10.46
C SER A 117 14.73 -9.43 -9.04
N ILE A 118 15.49 -9.98 -8.10
CA ILE A 118 15.19 -10.01 -6.65
C ILE A 118 15.94 -8.93 -5.85
N ALA A 119 16.91 -8.27 -6.49
CA ALA A 119 17.69 -7.21 -5.86
C ALA A 119 16.88 -5.91 -5.85
N ARG A 120 16.94 -5.14 -4.75
CA ARG A 120 16.58 -3.72 -4.81
C ARG A 120 17.55 -3.09 -5.79
N THR A 121 17.12 -2.78 -7.01
CA THR A 121 17.89 -1.85 -7.82
C THR A 121 17.97 -0.58 -6.98
N LYS A 122 19.17 -0.24 -6.50
CA LYS A 122 19.44 1.14 -6.09
C LYS A 122 18.89 2.02 -7.23
N PRO A 123 18.23 3.16 -6.96
CA PRO A 123 17.85 4.06 -8.03
C PRO A 123 19.13 4.32 -8.82
N LYS A 124 19.21 3.83 -10.06
CA LYS A 124 20.14 4.43 -11.01
C LYS A 124 19.60 5.84 -11.16
N GLU A 125 20.45 6.83 -10.96
CA GLU A 125 20.15 8.26 -10.83
C GLU A 125 19.47 8.89 -12.07
N ASP A 126 18.90 8.08 -12.97
CA ASP A 126 18.41 8.46 -14.29
C ASP A 126 17.06 7.84 -14.69
N ASP A 127 16.39 7.02 -13.87
CA ASP A 127 15.13 6.39 -14.29
C ASP A 127 13.94 6.79 -13.41
N ASN A 128 13.45 8.02 -13.65
CA ASN A 128 12.14 8.48 -13.24
C ASN A 128 10.99 7.78 -14.03
N ARG A 129 11.15 6.51 -14.39
CA ARG A 129 10.10 5.72 -15.04
C ARG A 129 9.67 4.62 -14.10
N LEU A 130 8.42 4.72 -13.66
CA LEU A 130 7.66 3.58 -13.21
C LEU A 130 7.65 2.56 -14.35
N VAL A 131 8.52 1.55 -14.28
CA VAL A 131 8.63 0.53 -15.33
C VAL A 131 7.34 -0.30 -15.35
N PRO A 132 6.58 -0.30 -16.47
CA PRO A 132 5.43 -1.18 -16.60
C PRO A 132 5.92 -2.63 -16.72
N VAL A 133 5.31 -3.53 -15.96
CA VAL A 133 5.51 -4.98 -16.16
C VAL A 133 4.73 -5.35 -17.42
N GLN A 134 5.42 -5.47 -18.55
CA GLN A 134 4.85 -6.05 -19.78
C GLN A 134 5.21 -7.53 -19.84
N CYS A 135 4.20 -8.38 -19.98
CA CYS A 135 4.33 -9.80 -20.31
C CYS A 135 4.80 -10.00 -21.76
#